data_AF-A0A497EY02-F1
#
_entry.id   AF-A0A497EY02-F1
#
_cell.length_a   1.000
_cell.length_b   1.000
_cell.length_c   1.000
_cell.angle_alpha   90.00
_cell.angle_beta   90.00
_cell.angle_gamma   90.00
#
_symmetry.space_group_name_H-M   'P 1'
#
loop_
_entity.id
_entity.type
_entity.pdbx_description
1 polymer ?
#
loop_
_entity_poly.entity_id
_entity_poly.type
_entity_poly.pdbx_seq_one_letter_code
_entity_poly.pdbx_strand_id
1 'polypeptide(L)' 'MPLAFVKDGEVVRIISVDVGPGFARRLSEMGLIPGAVVKVSKAEGPGPVVVEPSDISKPT' A
#
# COMPACT_ATOMS: atom_id res chain seq x y z
N MET A 1 1.57 2.97 10.83
CA MET A 1 2.99 2.77 10.49
C MET A 1 3.15 2.99 8.99
N PRO A 2 4.24 3.63 8.51
CA PRO A 2 4.55 3.73 7.09
C PRO A 2 4.72 2.35 6.43
N LEU A 3 4.30 2.22 5.17
CA LEU A 3 4.38 0.98 4.39
C LEU A 3 5.82 0.43 4.24
N ALA A 4 6.82 1.31 4.28
CA ALA A 4 8.24 0.94 4.18
C ALA A 4 8.82 0.24 5.43
N PHE A 5 8.10 0.20 6.54
CA PHE A 5 8.52 -0.51 7.76
C PHE A 5 7.74 -1.79 8.02
N VAL A 6 6.80 -2.12 7.14
CA VAL A 6 6.05 -3.37 7.19
C VAL A 6 6.97 -4.50 6.76
N LYS A 7 6.86 -5.67 7.38
CA LYS A 7 7.69 -6.82 7.01
C LYS A 7 7.20 -7.48 5.73
N ASP A 8 8.13 -8.11 5.02
CA ASP A 8 7.83 -8.93 3.86
C ASP A 8 6.83 -10.04 4.24
N GLY A 9 5.80 -10.22 3.41
CA GLY A 9 4.72 -11.18 3.58
C GLY A 9 3.52 -10.68 4.39
N GLU A 10 3.61 -9.53 5.08
CA GLU A 10 2.48 -9.01 5.87
C GLU A 10 1.35 -8.46 4.97
N VAL A 11 0.11 -8.68 5.43
CA VAL A 11 -1.09 -8.09 4.83
C VAL A 11 -1.54 -6.91 5.68
N VAL A 12 -1.62 -5.74 5.06
CA VAL A 12 -1.94 -4.49 5.76
C VAL A 12 -3.06 -3.74 5.05
N ARG A 13 -3.78 -2.93 5.83
CA ARG A 13 -4.79 -2.00 5.31
C ARG A 13 -4.22 -0.58 5.28
N ILE A 14 -4.37 0.10 4.15
CA ILE A 14 -4.02 1.52 4.01
C ILE A 14 -5.02 2.34 4.83
N ILE A 15 -4.53 3.14 5.78
CA ILE A 15 -5.37 3.99 6.65
C ILE A 15 -5.36 5.46 6.22
N SER A 16 -4.26 5.93 5.66
CA SER A 16 -4.07 7.30 5.16
C SER A 16 -3.04 7.29 4.03
N VAL A 17 -3.07 8.32 3.20
CA VAL A 17 -2.10 8.56 2.13
C VAL A 17 -1.66 10.02 2.23
N ASP A 18 -0.55 10.23 2.93
CA ASP A 18 -0.04 11.56 3.27
C ASP A 18 1.02 12.01 2.25
N VAL A 19 0.57 12.40 1.05
CA VAL A 19 1.44 12.77 -0.09
C VAL A 19 0.89 13.98 -0.85
N GLY A 20 1.73 14.62 -1.67
CA GLY A 20 1.29 15.70 -2.57
C GLY A 20 0.32 15.22 -3.68
N PRO A 21 -0.42 16.15 -4.32
CA PRO A 21 -1.54 15.83 -5.21
C PRO A 21 -1.16 14.95 -6.41
N GLY A 22 0.04 15.11 -6.96
CA GLY A 22 0.51 14.29 -8.09
C GLY A 22 0.77 12.82 -7.72
N PHE A 23 1.27 12.57 -6.51
CA PHE A 23 1.46 11.20 -6.01
C PHE A 23 0.13 10.59 -5.57
N ALA A 24 -0.74 11.37 -4.93
CA ALA A 24 -2.06 10.92 -4.51
C ALA A 24 -2.87 10.37 -5.70
N ARG A 25 -2.85 11.10 -6.83
CA ARG A 25 -3.50 10.65 -8.07
C ARG A 25 -2.94 9.31 -8.56
N ARG A 26 -1.62 9.17 -8.70
CA ARG A 26 -1.00 7.93 -9.20
C ARG A 26 -1.28 6.73 -8.29
N LEU A 27 -1.17 6.92 -6.98
CA LEU A 27 -1.50 5.87 -6.00
C LEU A 27 -2.97 5.46 -6.11
N SER A 28 -3.88 6.42 -6.29
CA SER A 28 -5.31 6.12 -6.48
C SER A 28 -5.60 5.36 -7.78
N GLU A 29 -4.93 5.70 -8.88
CA GLU A 29 -5.04 4.99 -10.16
C GLU A 29 -4.54 3.53 -10.04
N MET A 30 -3.63 3.24 -9.10
CA MET A 30 -3.17 1.90 -8.76
C MET A 30 -4.03 1.18 -7.70
N GLY A 31 -5.09 1.82 -7.18
CA GLY A 31 -5.93 1.28 -6.11
C GLY A 31 -5.32 1.37 -4.70
N LEU A 32 -4.23 2.10 -4.52
CA LEU A 32 -3.59 2.36 -3.22
C LEU A 32 -4.28 3.54 -2.52
N ILE A 33 -5.51 3.31 -2.10
CA ILE A 33 -6.38 4.29 -1.41
C ILE A 33 -6.64 3.88 0.03
N PRO A 34 -7.04 4.81 0.93
CA PRO A 34 -7.53 4.45 2.25
C PRO A 34 -8.63 3.38 2.17
N GLY A 35 -8.50 2.33 2.98
CA GLY A 35 -9.36 1.16 2.98
C GLY A 35 -8.84 -0.01 2.13
N ALA A 36 -7.94 0.21 1.17
CA ALA A 36 -7.37 -0.87 0.38
C ALA A 36 -6.53 -1.81 1.26
N VAL A 37 -6.63 -3.11 0.98
CA VAL A 37 -5.85 -4.16 1.64
C VAL A 37 -4.82 -4.68 0.65
N VAL A 38 -3.56 -4.69 1.06
CA VAL A 38 -2.43 -5.08 0.22
C VAL A 38 -1.53 -6.05 0.96
N LYS A 39 -0.90 -6.95 0.21
CA LYS A 39 0.18 -7.80 0.71
C LYS A 39 1.51 -7.16 0.36
N VAL A 40 2.42 -7.07 1.32
CA VAL A 40 3.78 -6.59 1.09
C VAL A 40 4.62 -7.76 0.59
N SER A 41 5.11 -7.67 -0.64
CA SER A 41 6.00 -8.70 -1.22
C SER A 41 7.46 -8.38 -0.93
N LYS A 42 7.81 -7.09 -0.84
CA LYS A 42 9.15 -6.62 -0.48
C LYS A 42 9.11 -5.20 0.07
N ALA A 43 9.63 -4.98 1.27
CA ALA A 43 9.80 -3.68 1.90
C ALA A 43 11.19 -3.49 2.51
N GLU A 44 11.94 -4.57 2.78
CA GLU A 44 13.26 -4.47 3.39
C GLU A 44 14.36 -4.10 2.38
N GLY A 45 15.23 -3.17 2.81
CA GLY A 45 16.42 -2.74 2.07
C GLY A 45 16.22 -1.52 1.16
N PRO A 46 17.27 -1.11 0.43
CA PRO A 46 17.19 0.03 -0.49
C PRO A 46 16.28 -0.29 -1.67
N GLY A 47 15.33 0.61 -1.95
CA GLY A 47 14.47 0.52 -3.13
C GLY A 47 13.00 0.82 -2.84
N PRO A 48 12.13 0.61 -3.84
CA PRO A 48 10.69 0.76 -3.68
C PRO A 48 10.10 -0.39 -2.87
N VAL A 49 8.99 -0.11 -2.17
CA VAL A 49 8.15 -1.13 -1.57
C VAL A 49 7.29 -1.77 -2.65
N VAL A 50 7.33 -3.10 -2.76
CA VAL A 50 6.54 -3.89 -3.69
C VAL A 50 5.33 -4.45 -2.97
N VAL A 51 4.14 -4.16 -3.51
CA VAL A 51 2.86 -4.59 -2.97
C VAL A 51 2.02 -5.29 -4.03
N GLU A 52 1.20 -6.23 -3.57
CA GLU A 52 0.22 -6.96 -4.37
C GLU A 52 -1.20 -6.68 -3.84
N PRO A 53 -2.21 -6.57 -4.72
CA PRO A 53 -3.60 -6.51 -4.30
C PRO A 53 -3.94 -7.74 -3.44
N SER A 54 -4.64 -7.51 -2.32
CA SER A 54 -5.14 -8.61 -1.50
C SER A 54 -6.65 -8.74 -1.69
N ASP A 55 -7.12 -9.94 -2.05
CA ASP A 55 -8.55 -10.24 -2.25
C ASP A 55 -9.37 -10.21 -0.94
N ILE A 56 -8.75 -9.86 0.19
CA ILE A 56 -9.36 -9.96 1.52
C ILE A 56 -10.48 -8.93 1.74
N SER A 57 -10.59 -7.86 0.94
CA SER A 57 -11.82 -7.07 0.88
C SER A 57 -11.82 -6.06 -0.26
N LYS A 58 -12.74 -6.21 -1.21
CA LYS A 58 -13.40 -5.03 -1.80
C LYS A 58 -14.33 -4.46 -0.72
N PRO A 59 -14.14 -3.21 -0.24
CA PRO A 59 -15.21 -2.58 0.52
C PRO A 59 -16.38 -2.37 -0.47
N THR A 60 -17.52 -2.94 -0.11
CA THR A 60 -18.83 -2.68 -0.74
C THR A 60 -19.19 -1.21 -0.63
#